data_AF-A0A024FXP8-F1
#
_entry.id   AF-A0A024FXP8-F1
#
_cell.length_a   1.000
_cell.length_b   1.000
_cell.length_c   1.000
_cell.angle_alpha   90.00
_cell.angle_beta   90.00
_cell.angle_gamma   90.00
#
_symmetry.space_group_name_H-M   'P 1'
#
loop_
_entity.id
_entity.type
_entity.pdbx_description
1 polymer ?
#
loop_
_entity_poly.entity_id
_entity_poly.type
_entity_poly.pdbx_seq_one_letter_code
_entity_poly.pdbx_strand_id
1 'polypeptide(L)'
;MKTDRKQINKVVQPDHSLKTSSASSCHILSPFPFDHRNNCQEMDYSIIASELITNIKSGGTAGHSNGLSKIESQQWNGKFLLGLHEPMRHCICIMNSLFNCLMSSSSSPKKALSTFFRWYRKYFMVYIKCQYRVKTKLLFPFLHLRYNEKLRILESYTDIIALMEKILERKNSLHANPRYLDDDTRKSFFLTRIQEDIQKLGTIVNETLTIEERLFHPALSRTFTEDEFVKYMMPKVFHIIRPKRAMIPWIIECSKPWDQQRGSFAYKNALSFFHRIFYKLFWYRHWKKNVLVPMQSMVAPELL
;
A
#
# COMPACT_ATOMS: atom_id res chain seq x y z
N MET A 1 -32.56 57.92 8.05
CA MET A 1 -31.89 58.80 7.06
C MET A 1 -31.38 57.93 5.92
N LYS A 2 -31.85 58.23 4.71
CA LYS A 2 -31.46 57.60 3.42
C LYS A 2 -30.19 58.26 2.87
N THR A 3 -29.37 57.50 2.15
CA THR A 3 -28.52 57.90 0.99
C THR A 3 -27.89 56.59 0.48
N ASP A 4 -28.37 55.93 -0.58
CA ASP A 4 -28.30 56.24 -2.02
C ASP A 4 -26.93 56.70 -2.54
N ARG A 5 -26.22 55.80 -3.24
CA ARG A 5 -25.32 56.17 -4.34
C ARG A 5 -25.25 55.07 -5.41
N LYS A 6 -25.61 55.50 -6.63
CA LYS A 6 -25.70 54.78 -7.90
C LYS A 6 -24.34 54.65 -8.61
N GLN A 7 -24.25 53.58 -9.41
CA GLN A 7 -23.67 53.41 -10.76
C GLN A 7 -22.19 53.74 -11.05
N ILE A 8 -21.53 52.86 -11.80
CA ILE A 8 -21.25 53.04 -13.25
C ILE A 8 -20.66 51.74 -13.85
N ASN A 9 -21.28 51.28 -14.94
CA ASN A 9 -20.77 50.26 -15.86
C ASN A 9 -19.71 50.86 -16.80
N LYS A 10 -18.68 50.10 -17.17
CA LYS A 10 -17.97 50.32 -18.43
C LYS A 10 -17.51 49.00 -19.04
N VAL A 11 -18.20 48.62 -20.11
CA VAL A 11 -17.85 47.60 -21.08
C VAL A 11 -16.79 48.18 -22.01
N VAL A 12 -15.70 47.44 -22.25
CA VAL A 12 -14.71 47.75 -23.28
C VAL A 12 -14.41 46.47 -24.05
N GLN A 13 -14.92 46.39 -25.28
CA GLN A 13 -14.37 45.56 -26.35
C GLN A 13 -13.16 46.29 -26.95
N PRO A 14 -12.22 45.53 -27.56
CA PRO A 14 -11.72 45.99 -28.84
C PRO A 14 -11.64 44.89 -29.91
N ASP A 15 -11.63 45.41 -31.13
CA ASP A 15 -11.88 44.79 -32.42
C ASP A 15 -10.84 43.80 -32.94
N HIS A 16 -11.37 42.94 -33.81
CA HIS A 16 -10.64 42.21 -34.84
C HIS A 16 -10.19 43.14 -35.98
N SER A 17 -8.94 43.03 -36.44
CA SER A 17 -8.64 42.96 -37.90
C SER A 17 -7.18 42.67 -38.23
N LEU A 18 -7.01 41.54 -38.93
CA LEU A 18 -6.20 41.26 -40.13
C LEU A 18 -4.71 41.69 -40.16
N LYS A 19 -3.84 40.68 -40.40
CA LYS A 19 -3.13 40.56 -41.69
C LYS A 19 -2.44 39.20 -41.86
N THR A 20 -2.70 38.60 -43.01
CA THR A 20 -2.03 37.45 -43.61
C THR A 20 -0.71 37.88 -44.24
N SER A 21 0.33 37.06 -44.11
CA SER A 21 1.42 36.98 -45.07
C SER A 21 2.07 35.60 -45.02
N SER A 22 2.09 34.95 -46.17
CA SER A 22 2.66 33.64 -46.46
C SER A 22 4.15 33.73 -46.83
N ALA A 23 4.87 32.63 -46.51
CA ALA A 23 5.84 31.90 -47.36
C ALA A 23 7.28 31.73 -46.85
N SER A 24 7.78 30.51 -47.11
CA SER A 24 9.17 30.02 -47.19
C SER A 24 9.84 29.58 -45.86
N SER A 25 9.89 28.28 -45.51
CA SER A 25 10.64 27.12 -46.06
C SER A 25 12.08 26.96 -45.52
N CYS A 26 12.40 25.71 -45.17
CA CYS A 26 13.69 25.12 -44.76
C CYS A 26 14.25 25.46 -43.36
N HIS A 27 14.08 24.55 -42.39
CA HIS A 27 15.00 23.42 -42.19
C HIS A 27 14.47 22.46 -41.12
N ILE A 28 14.34 21.21 -41.55
CA ILE A 28 14.02 20.03 -40.76
C ILE A 28 15.24 19.72 -39.88
N LEU A 29 15.08 19.79 -38.56
CA LEU A 29 15.97 19.12 -37.61
C LEU A 29 15.19 17.99 -36.93
N SER A 30 15.53 16.80 -37.39
CA SER A 30 15.14 15.49 -36.88
C SER A 30 15.28 15.39 -35.34
N PRO A 31 14.31 14.81 -34.63
CA PRO A 31 14.51 14.41 -33.25
C PRO A 31 15.44 13.17 -33.22
N PHE A 32 16.55 13.31 -32.51
CA PHE A 32 17.47 12.22 -32.21
C PHE A 32 16.73 10.99 -31.66
N PRO A 33 17.06 9.78 -32.13
CA PRO A 33 16.54 8.54 -31.58
C PRO A 33 17.22 8.31 -30.22
N PHE A 34 16.46 8.44 -29.13
CA PHE A 34 16.88 7.89 -27.85
C PHE A 34 16.73 6.38 -27.91
N ASP A 35 17.84 5.73 -28.22
CA ASP A 35 17.95 4.30 -28.33
C ASP A 35 17.68 3.64 -26.96
N HIS A 36 16.62 2.84 -26.93
CA HIS A 36 16.18 2.04 -25.80
C HIS A 36 17.11 0.82 -25.67
N ARG A 37 18.27 0.96 -25.02
CA ARG A 37 19.06 -0.18 -24.56
C ARG A 37 19.99 0.23 -23.42
N ASN A 38 19.45 0.24 -22.21
CA ASN A 38 20.26 -0.01 -21.04
C ASN A 38 19.49 -0.91 -20.08
N ASN A 39 19.95 -2.17 -20.05
CA ASN A 39 19.66 -3.19 -19.06
C ASN A 39 20.01 -2.66 -17.66
N CYS A 40 19.09 -1.92 -17.05
CA CYS A 40 18.95 -2.03 -15.61
C CYS A 40 18.21 -3.34 -15.39
N GLN A 41 18.89 -4.37 -14.87
CA GLN A 41 18.23 -5.52 -14.28
C GLN A 41 17.21 -4.97 -13.26
N GLU A 42 15.96 -4.90 -13.71
CA GLU A 42 14.80 -4.66 -12.88
C GLU A 42 14.79 -5.87 -11.94
N MET A 43 15.29 -5.70 -10.72
CA MET A 43 15.19 -6.73 -9.69
C MET A 43 13.71 -7.07 -9.57
N ASP A 44 13.37 -8.24 -10.07
CA ASP A 44 12.01 -8.69 -10.18
C ASP A 44 11.53 -9.03 -8.77
N TYR A 45 10.80 -8.09 -8.20
CA TYR A 45 10.12 -8.29 -6.92
C TYR A 45 9.20 -9.49 -6.94
N SER A 46 8.72 -9.88 -8.12
CA SER A 46 7.97 -11.12 -8.26
C SER A 46 8.84 -12.31 -7.94
N ILE A 47 10.14 -12.32 -8.26
CA ILE A 47 11.03 -13.44 -7.95
C ILE A 47 11.34 -13.52 -6.46
N ILE A 48 11.62 -12.42 -5.75
CA ILE A 48 11.88 -12.50 -4.29
C ILE A 48 10.59 -12.73 -3.50
N ALA A 49 9.48 -12.11 -3.89
CA ALA A 49 8.19 -12.38 -3.26
C ALA A 49 7.76 -13.82 -3.56
N SER A 50 7.87 -14.28 -4.81
CA SER A 50 7.56 -15.66 -5.18
C SER A 50 8.55 -16.66 -4.58
N GLU A 51 9.85 -16.38 -4.48
CA GLU A 51 10.86 -17.25 -3.85
C GLU A 51 10.73 -17.30 -2.34
N LEU A 52 10.39 -16.19 -1.66
CA LEU A 52 10.00 -16.28 -0.25
C LEU A 52 8.69 -17.03 -0.09
N ILE A 53 7.70 -16.81 -0.95
CA ILE A 53 6.42 -17.52 -0.93
C ILE A 53 6.59 -19.00 -1.31
N THR A 54 7.57 -19.37 -2.15
CA THR A 54 7.85 -20.76 -2.55
C THR A 54 8.85 -21.47 -1.66
N ASN A 55 9.83 -20.80 -1.05
CA ASN A 55 10.74 -21.42 -0.07
C ASN A 55 10.08 -21.58 1.30
N ILE A 56 9.00 -20.84 1.58
CA ILE A 56 8.09 -21.12 2.71
C ILE A 56 7.20 -22.36 2.43
N LYS A 57 7.27 -23.00 1.25
CA LYS A 57 6.55 -24.27 0.99
C LYS A 57 7.06 -25.46 1.80
N SER A 58 8.24 -25.38 2.44
CA SER A 58 8.74 -26.47 3.29
C SER A 58 8.44 -26.29 4.79
N GLY A 59 7.72 -25.23 5.19
CA GLY A 59 7.30 -25.08 6.59
C GLY A 59 6.65 -23.75 6.90
N GLY A 60 5.33 -23.66 6.74
CA GLY A 60 4.50 -22.58 7.30
C GLY A 60 3.76 -21.73 6.28
N THR A 61 2.64 -22.24 5.75
CA THR A 61 1.50 -21.51 5.19
C THR A 61 1.71 -20.00 4.89
N ALA A 62 2.31 -19.71 3.74
CA ALA A 62 2.20 -18.39 3.12
C ALA A 62 0.71 -18.14 2.78
N GLY A 63 0.04 -17.33 3.59
CA GLY A 63 -1.39 -17.08 3.53
C GLY A 63 -1.83 -16.44 2.21
N HIS A 64 -2.23 -17.28 1.27
CA HIS A 64 -2.96 -16.84 0.07
C HIS A 64 -4.37 -16.41 0.48
N SER A 65 -5.01 -15.54 -0.31
CA SER A 65 -6.42 -15.19 -0.15
C SER A 65 -7.28 -16.47 -0.12
N ASN A 66 -7.91 -16.73 1.04
CA ASN A 66 -8.95 -17.75 1.21
C ASN A 66 -10.37 -17.18 0.94
N GLY A 67 -10.48 -15.88 0.68
CA GLY A 67 -11.75 -15.20 0.45
C GLY A 67 -12.23 -15.23 -1.00
N LEU A 68 -11.31 -15.31 -1.96
CA LEU A 68 -11.58 -15.36 -3.39
C LEU A 68 -11.16 -16.70 -4.00
N SER A 69 -11.97 -17.23 -4.90
CA SER A 69 -11.57 -18.33 -5.78
C SER A 69 -10.50 -17.88 -6.79
N LYS A 70 -9.84 -18.85 -7.44
CA LYS A 70 -8.85 -18.58 -8.50
C LYS A 70 -9.45 -17.73 -9.63
N ILE A 71 -10.73 -17.92 -9.97
CA ILE A 71 -11.40 -17.15 -11.03
C ILE A 71 -11.67 -15.72 -10.55
N GLU A 72 -12.21 -15.55 -9.34
CA GLU A 72 -12.51 -14.24 -8.76
C GLU A 72 -11.25 -13.39 -8.56
N SER A 73 -10.12 -14.01 -8.18
CA SER A 73 -8.83 -13.31 -8.07
C SER A 73 -8.32 -12.72 -9.39
N GLN A 74 -8.81 -13.20 -10.53
CA GLN A 74 -8.45 -12.68 -11.86
C GLN A 74 -9.40 -11.58 -12.36
N GLN A 75 -10.54 -11.37 -11.71
CA GLN A 75 -11.46 -10.27 -12.05
C GLN A 75 -10.93 -8.93 -11.52
N TRP A 76 -11.29 -7.80 -12.16
CA TRP A 76 -10.77 -6.47 -11.81
C TRP A 76 -10.99 -6.09 -10.35
N ASN A 77 -12.17 -6.43 -9.81
CA ASN A 77 -12.57 -6.19 -8.42
C ASN A 77 -11.79 -7.10 -7.46
N GLY A 78 -11.53 -8.35 -7.85
CA GLY A 78 -10.61 -9.24 -7.12
C GLY A 78 -9.18 -8.68 -7.08
N LYS A 79 -8.63 -8.30 -8.24
CA LYS A 79 -7.30 -7.66 -8.37
C LYS A 79 -7.20 -6.37 -7.57
N PHE A 80 -8.26 -5.56 -7.55
CA PHE A 80 -8.34 -4.37 -6.73
C PHE A 80 -8.19 -4.71 -5.24
N LEU A 81 -9.02 -5.63 -4.72
CA LEU A 81 -8.97 -6.03 -3.32
C LEU A 81 -7.61 -6.63 -2.94
N LEU A 82 -7.10 -7.56 -3.75
CA LEU A 82 -5.78 -8.18 -3.54
C LEU A 82 -4.65 -7.14 -3.54
N GLY A 83 -4.67 -6.17 -4.45
CA GLY A 83 -3.68 -5.09 -4.47
C GLY A 83 -3.64 -4.26 -3.18
N LEU A 84 -4.76 -4.17 -2.45
CA LEU A 84 -4.83 -3.51 -1.15
C LEU A 84 -4.46 -4.45 0.01
N HIS A 85 -4.85 -5.73 -0.08
CA HIS A 85 -4.80 -6.71 1.01
C HIS A 85 -3.45 -7.42 1.13
N GLU A 86 -2.85 -7.79 0.01
CA GLU A 86 -1.61 -8.57 -0.02
C GLU A 86 -0.41 -7.85 0.59
N PRO A 87 -0.25 -6.51 0.47
CA PRO A 87 0.72 -5.78 1.28
C PRO A 87 0.60 -6.05 2.79
N MET A 88 -0.62 -6.20 3.32
CA MET A 88 -0.85 -6.46 4.75
C MET A 88 -0.44 -7.88 5.12
N ARG A 89 -0.86 -8.89 4.32
CA ARG A 89 -0.50 -10.29 4.54
C ARG A 89 1.02 -10.49 4.47
N HIS A 90 1.67 -9.88 3.48
CA HIS A 90 3.10 -9.92 3.31
C HIS A 90 3.85 -9.28 4.49
N CYS A 91 3.39 -8.14 5.02
CA CYS A 91 3.97 -7.54 6.23
C CYS A 91 3.90 -8.49 7.43
N ILE A 92 2.75 -9.10 7.67
CA ILE A 92 2.55 -10.05 8.78
C ILE A 92 3.51 -11.23 8.65
N CYS A 93 3.66 -11.77 7.44
CA CYS A 93 4.61 -12.84 7.15
C CYS A 93 6.05 -12.42 7.50
N ILE A 94 6.53 -11.27 7.01
CA ILE A 94 7.87 -10.75 7.32
C ILE A 94 8.07 -10.54 8.81
N MET A 95 7.06 -10.00 9.51
CA MET A 95 7.15 -9.80 10.95
C MET A 95 7.28 -11.14 11.69
N ASN A 96 6.50 -12.15 11.33
CA ASN A 96 6.64 -13.49 11.92
C ASN A 96 8.03 -14.09 11.64
N SER A 97 8.53 -14.01 10.41
CA SER A 97 9.85 -14.49 10.03
C SER A 97 10.96 -13.81 10.84
N LEU A 98 10.89 -12.48 10.99
CA LEU A 98 11.84 -11.72 11.81
C LEU A 98 11.89 -12.27 13.24
N PHE A 99 10.74 -12.43 13.90
CA PHE A 99 10.72 -12.87 15.29
C PHE A 99 11.16 -14.34 15.43
N ASN A 100 10.86 -15.21 14.46
CA ASN A 100 11.45 -16.56 14.41
C ASN A 100 12.98 -16.49 14.36
N CYS A 101 13.56 -15.68 13.47
CA CYS A 101 15.01 -15.51 13.38
C CYS A 101 15.61 -14.93 14.67
N LEU A 102 14.98 -13.92 15.28
CA LEU A 102 15.48 -13.32 16.53
C LEU A 102 15.43 -14.29 17.72
N MET A 103 14.48 -15.22 17.73
CA MET A 103 14.39 -16.26 18.74
C MET A 103 15.48 -17.31 18.60
N SER A 104 15.87 -17.65 17.37
CA SER A 104 16.93 -18.62 17.08
C SER A 104 18.34 -18.01 17.09
N SER A 105 18.48 -16.68 17.09
CA SER A 105 19.77 -16.01 17.00
C SER A 105 20.45 -15.82 18.36
N SER A 106 21.76 -16.04 18.41
CA SER A 106 22.62 -15.65 19.53
C SER A 106 23.01 -14.17 19.51
N SER A 107 22.75 -13.46 18.40
CA SER A 107 23.11 -12.06 18.23
C SER A 107 22.18 -11.11 19.00
N SER A 108 22.66 -9.90 19.29
CA SER A 108 21.85 -8.90 19.99
C SER A 108 20.68 -8.40 19.13
N PRO A 109 19.42 -8.52 19.57
CA PRO A 109 18.26 -8.14 18.75
C PRO A 109 18.03 -6.62 18.69
N LYS A 110 18.83 -5.79 19.38
CA LYS A 110 18.59 -4.35 19.59
C LYS A 110 18.42 -3.56 18.27
N LYS A 111 19.33 -3.76 17.31
CA LYS A 111 19.31 -3.06 16.00
C LYS A 111 18.10 -3.49 15.15
N ALA A 112 17.82 -4.79 15.12
CA ALA A 112 16.68 -5.36 14.41
C ALA A 112 15.35 -4.85 15.00
N LEU A 113 15.19 -4.91 16.31
CA LEU A 113 13.99 -4.41 17.02
C LEU A 113 13.80 -2.91 16.82
N SER A 114 14.87 -2.11 16.88
CA SER A 114 14.79 -0.67 16.61
C SER A 114 14.31 -0.39 15.18
N THR A 115 14.83 -1.13 14.20
CA THR A 115 14.42 -1.03 12.79
C THR A 115 12.97 -1.46 12.61
N PHE A 116 12.58 -2.58 13.22
CA PHE A 116 11.21 -3.09 13.27
C PHE A 116 10.24 -2.05 13.81
N PHE A 117 10.40 -1.57 15.04
CA PHE A 117 9.46 -0.63 15.66
C PHE A 117 9.36 0.69 14.90
N ARG A 118 10.48 1.18 14.34
CA ARG A 118 10.49 2.40 13.51
C ARG A 118 9.68 2.20 12.23
N TRP A 119 9.91 1.10 11.51
CA TRP A 119 9.19 0.77 10.28
C TRP A 119 7.71 0.47 10.56
N TYR A 120 7.44 -0.31 11.60
CA TYR A 120 6.11 -0.71 12.06
C TYR A 120 5.22 0.51 12.30
N ARG A 121 5.69 1.43 13.14
CA ARG A 121 4.95 2.68 13.45
C ARG A 121 4.78 3.57 12.23
N LYS A 122 5.84 3.76 11.45
CA LYS A 122 5.88 4.77 10.38
C LYS A 122 5.15 4.33 9.11
N TYR A 123 5.13 3.04 8.82
CA TYR A 123 4.62 2.51 7.56
C TYR A 123 3.49 1.52 7.75
N PHE A 124 3.71 0.42 8.49
CA PHE A 124 2.69 -0.62 8.61
C PHE A 124 1.41 -0.12 9.31
N MET A 125 1.53 0.53 10.47
CA MET A 125 0.37 1.11 11.16
C MET A 125 -0.36 2.15 10.32
N VAL A 126 0.39 2.95 9.58
CA VAL A 126 -0.19 3.98 8.71
C VAL A 126 -0.91 3.33 7.52
N TYR A 127 -0.38 2.23 6.97
CA TYR A 127 -1.02 1.47 5.90
C TYR A 127 -2.36 0.90 6.36
N ILE A 128 -2.42 0.23 7.52
CA ILE A 128 -3.66 -0.32 8.08
C ILE A 128 -4.71 0.77 8.31
N LYS A 129 -4.33 1.88 8.95
CA LYS A 129 -5.24 3.04 9.16
C LYS A 129 -5.70 3.66 7.83
N CYS A 130 -4.85 3.61 6.80
CA CYS A 130 -5.20 4.04 5.45
C CYS A 130 -6.23 3.10 4.80
N GLN A 131 -6.06 1.79 4.91
CA GLN A 131 -7.02 0.80 4.39
C GLN A 131 -8.38 0.93 5.05
N TYR A 132 -8.40 1.07 6.38
CA TYR A 132 -9.62 1.39 7.13
C TYR A 132 -10.35 2.61 6.55
N ARG A 133 -9.62 3.72 6.29
CA ARG A 133 -10.22 4.95 5.72
C ARG A 133 -10.74 4.75 4.30
N VAL A 134 -9.98 4.06 3.44
CA VAL A 134 -10.44 3.75 2.07
C VAL A 134 -11.75 2.95 2.13
N LYS A 135 -11.84 1.95 2.99
CA LYS A 135 -13.03 1.09 3.06
C LYS A 135 -14.22 1.83 3.66
N THR A 136 -14.02 2.50 4.78
CA THR A 136 -15.12 3.11 5.55
C THR A 136 -15.60 4.45 5.02
N LYS A 137 -14.68 5.29 4.51
CA LYS A 137 -15.03 6.64 4.03
C LYS A 137 -15.24 6.69 2.53
N LEU A 138 -14.63 5.77 1.77
CA LEU A 138 -14.78 5.74 0.32
C LEU A 138 -15.66 4.59 -0.15
N LEU A 139 -15.44 3.34 0.23
CA LEU A 139 -16.20 2.23 -0.36
C LEU A 139 -17.60 2.07 0.26
N PHE A 140 -17.72 2.07 1.59
CA PHE A 140 -18.99 1.85 2.29
C PHE A 140 -20.16 2.73 1.85
N PRO A 141 -19.97 4.01 1.49
CA PRO A 141 -21.06 4.85 1.00
C PRO A 141 -21.67 4.37 -0.33
N PHE A 142 -20.90 3.69 -1.18
CA PHE A 142 -21.37 3.24 -2.49
C PHE A 142 -21.78 1.77 -2.50
N LEU A 143 -21.22 0.96 -1.60
CA LEU A 143 -21.52 -0.47 -1.53
C LEU A 143 -22.81 -0.73 -0.73
N HIS A 144 -23.74 -1.43 -1.37
CA HIS A 144 -24.99 -1.94 -0.78
C HIS A 144 -24.70 -3.15 0.10
N LEU A 145 -24.11 -2.91 1.28
CA LEU A 145 -23.86 -3.90 2.33
C LEU A 145 -24.83 -3.72 3.48
N ARG A 146 -25.17 -4.81 4.18
CA ARG A 146 -26.03 -4.77 5.37
C ARG A 146 -25.32 -3.99 6.49
N TYR A 147 -26.11 -3.36 7.37
CA TYR A 147 -25.57 -2.61 8.49
C TYR A 147 -24.63 -3.46 9.38
N ASN A 148 -25.06 -4.68 9.74
CA ASN A 148 -24.28 -5.59 10.58
C ASN A 148 -22.95 -6.01 9.92
N GLU A 149 -22.89 -6.09 8.59
CA GLU A 149 -21.66 -6.41 7.86
C GLU A 149 -20.66 -5.25 7.92
N LYS A 150 -21.15 -4.01 7.74
CA LYS A 150 -20.33 -2.80 7.89
C LYS A 150 -19.80 -2.68 9.32
N LEU A 151 -20.66 -2.90 10.32
CA LEU A 151 -20.32 -2.83 11.73
C LEU A 151 -19.23 -3.86 12.10
N ARG A 152 -19.40 -5.12 11.69
CA ARG A 152 -18.41 -6.18 11.94
C ARG A 152 -17.02 -5.81 11.41
N ILE A 153 -16.93 -5.25 10.20
CA ILE A 153 -15.65 -4.81 9.63
C ILE A 153 -15.06 -3.65 10.45
N LEU A 154 -15.89 -2.68 10.88
CA LEU A 154 -15.44 -1.55 11.72
C LEU A 154 -14.86 -2.02 13.06
N GLU A 155 -15.54 -2.97 13.71
CA GLU A 155 -15.09 -3.58 14.96
C GLU A 155 -13.76 -4.31 14.76
N SER A 156 -13.63 -5.12 13.70
CA SER A 156 -12.37 -5.81 13.42
C SER A 156 -11.19 -4.85 13.19
N TYR A 157 -11.38 -3.72 12.51
CA TYR A 157 -10.31 -2.71 12.41
C TYR A 157 -9.98 -2.04 13.74
N THR A 158 -10.97 -1.86 14.61
CA THR A 158 -10.76 -1.32 15.95
C THR A 158 -9.87 -2.25 16.76
N ASP A 159 -10.16 -3.56 16.73
CA ASP A 159 -9.36 -4.60 17.38
C ASP A 159 -7.94 -4.69 16.81
N ILE A 160 -7.82 -4.65 15.48
CA ILE A 160 -6.53 -4.61 14.78
C ILE A 160 -5.71 -3.41 15.26
N ILE A 161 -6.29 -2.20 15.25
CA ILE A 161 -5.58 -0.98 15.65
C ILE A 161 -5.16 -1.04 17.13
N ALA A 162 -6.05 -1.50 18.01
CA ALA A 162 -5.75 -1.64 19.43
C ALA A 162 -4.61 -2.64 19.69
N LEU A 163 -4.62 -3.79 19.01
CA LEU A 163 -3.54 -4.77 19.11
C LEU A 163 -2.21 -4.23 18.57
N MET A 164 -2.26 -3.42 17.51
CA MET A 164 -1.07 -2.78 16.96
C MET A 164 -0.47 -1.74 17.90
N GLU A 165 -1.32 -1.00 18.60
CA GLU A 165 -0.89 -0.04 19.63
C GLU A 165 -0.29 -0.77 20.83
N LYS A 166 -0.88 -1.87 21.29
CA LYS A 166 -0.31 -2.76 22.31
C LYS A 166 1.07 -3.28 21.93
N ILE A 167 1.28 -3.75 20.69
CA ILE A 167 2.60 -4.19 20.22
C ILE A 167 3.61 -3.04 20.29
N LEU A 168 3.21 -1.84 19.86
CA LEU A 168 4.08 -0.66 19.89
C LEU A 168 4.44 -0.24 21.33
N GLU A 169 3.50 -0.33 22.27
CA GLU A 169 3.72 0.01 23.69
C GLU A 169 4.77 -0.88 24.35
N ARG A 170 4.94 -2.13 23.90
CA ARG A 170 6.02 -3.02 24.40
C ARG A 170 7.42 -2.43 24.15
N LYS A 171 7.57 -1.55 23.16
CA LYS A 171 8.82 -0.78 22.96
C LYS A 171 9.17 0.06 24.18
N ASN A 172 8.19 0.54 24.96
CA ASN A 172 8.43 1.35 26.14
C ASN A 172 9.18 0.57 27.23
N SER A 173 8.95 -0.75 27.33
CA SER A 173 9.73 -1.63 28.22
C SER A 173 11.22 -1.62 27.89
N LEU A 174 11.58 -1.55 26.60
CA LEU A 174 12.97 -1.45 26.15
C LEU A 174 13.59 -0.08 26.44
N HIS A 175 12.79 0.99 26.36
CA HIS A 175 13.24 2.33 26.71
C HIS A 175 13.49 2.48 28.21
N ALA A 176 12.64 1.87 29.05
CA ALA A 176 12.77 1.91 30.50
C ALA A 176 14.02 1.18 31.00
N ASN A 177 14.41 0.08 30.34
CA ASN A 177 15.64 -0.65 30.67
C ASN A 177 16.34 -1.18 29.40
N PRO A 178 17.33 -0.45 28.86
CA PRO A 178 18.05 -0.87 27.65
C PRO A 178 18.85 -2.16 27.79
N ARG A 179 19.20 -2.56 29.03
CA ARG A 179 19.88 -3.82 29.34
C ARG A 179 18.93 -5.00 29.49
N TYR A 180 17.63 -4.78 29.34
CA TYR A 180 16.60 -5.83 29.45
C TYR A 180 16.78 -6.96 28.44
N LEU A 181 17.41 -6.67 27.30
CA LEU A 181 17.70 -7.64 26.24
C LEU A 181 19.05 -8.36 26.39
N ASP A 182 19.85 -8.01 27.40
CA ASP A 182 21.16 -8.65 27.64
C ASP A 182 21.01 -9.93 28.47
N ASP A 183 19.88 -10.11 29.15
CA ASP A 183 19.50 -11.35 29.85
C ASP A 183 18.69 -12.25 28.92
N ASP A 184 19.16 -13.48 28.69
CA ASP A 184 18.55 -14.39 27.71
C ASP A 184 17.12 -14.79 28.06
N THR A 185 16.79 -14.93 29.36
CA THR A 185 15.44 -15.27 29.82
C THR A 185 14.47 -14.14 29.52
N ARG A 186 14.83 -12.90 29.88
CA ARG A 186 14.03 -11.70 29.62
C ARG A 186 13.92 -11.40 28.13
N LYS A 187 15.01 -11.59 27.37
CA LYS A 187 15.05 -11.48 25.91
C LYS A 187 14.04 -12.45 25.28
N SER A 188 14.13 -13.74 25.62
CA SER A 188 13.23 -14.77 25.12
C SER A 188 11.77 -14.43 25.44
N PHE A 189 11.46 -14.13 26.70
CA PHE A 189 10.11 -13.77 27.13
C PHE A 189 9.54 -12.54 26.40
N PHE A 190 10.37 -11.52 26.17
CA PHE A 190 9.97 -10.33 25.42
C PHE A 190 9.64 -10.64 23.96
N LEU A 191 10.50 -11.41 23.30
CA LEU A 191 10.34 -11.79 21.91
C LEU A 191 9.12 -12.72 21.72
N THR A 192 8.93 -13.73 22.59
CA THR A 192 7.73 -14.59 22.60
C THR A 192 6.46 -13.77 22.67
N ARG A 193 6.38 -12.83 23.62
CA ARG A 193 5.17 -12.01 23.80
C ARG A 193 4.84 -11.14 22.60
N ILE A 194 5.84 -10.60 21.91
CA ILE A 194 5.61 -9.84 20.68
C ILE A 194 5.19 -10.78 19.54
N GLN A 195 5.83 -11.94 19.43
CA GLN A 195 5.49 -12.93 18.42
C GLN A 195 4.04 -13.41 18.57
N GLU A 196 3.60 -13.72 19.78
CA GLU A 196 2.20 -14.09 20.08
C GLU A 196 1.22 -12.98 19.67
N ASP A 197 1.53 -11.72 19.98
CA ASP A 197 0.69 -10.60 19.58
C ASP A 197 0.69 -10.39 18.05
N ILE A 198 1.82 -10.60 17.36
CA ILE A 198 1.91 -10.52 15.89
C ILE A 198 1.13 -11.67 15.23
N GLN A 199 1.20 -12.88 15.78
CA GLN A 199 0.42 -14.02 15.31
C GLN A 199 -1.08 -13.75 15.48
N LYS A 200 -1.50 -13.28 16.66
CA LYS A 200 -2.89 -12.86 16.91
C LYS A 200 -3.32 -11.77 15.93
N LEU A 201 -2.47 -10.77 15.68
CA LEU A 201 -2.72 -9.72 14.70
C LEU A 201 -2.88 -10.30 13.30
N GLY A 202 -2.02 -11.24 12.92
CA GLY A 202 -2.10 -11.94 11.64
C GLY A 202 -3.41 -12.68 11.44
N THR A 203 -3.88 -13.38 12.47
CA THR A 203 -5.19 -14.06 12.44
C THR A 203 -6.32 -13.07 12.20
N ILE A 204 -6.43 -12.01 13.04
CA ILE A 204 -7.52 -11.03 12.94
C ILE A 204 -7.47 -10.30 11.60
N VAL A 205 -6.27 -9.90 11.13
CA VAL A 205 -6.10 -9.27 9.82
C VAL A 205 -6.57 -10.22 8.72
N ASN A 206 -6.09 -11.46 8.68
CA ASN A 206 -6.46 -12.42 7.64
C ASN A 206 -7.96 -12.73 7.61
N GLU A 207 -8.58 -12.88 8.78
CA GLU A 207 -10.03 -13.08 8.90
C GLU A 207 -10.80 -11.87 8.37
N THR A 208 -10.39 -10.66 8.76
CA THR A 208 -10.99 -9.40 8.29
C THR A 208 -10.88 -9.28 6.77
N LEU A 209 -9.69 -9.50 6.21
CA LEU A 209 -9.45 -9.44 4.78
C LEU A 209 -10.29 -10.48 4.02
N THR A 210 -10.45 -11.68 4.57
CA THR A 210 -11.29 -12.74 4.00
C THR A 210 -12.76 -12.36 3.99
N ILE A 211 -13.26 -11.73 5.06
CA ILE A 211 -14.64 -11.22 5.15
C ILE A 211 -14.85 -10.11 4.11
N GLU A 212 -13.92 -9.17 4.03
CA GLU A 212 -13.97 -8.08 3.06
C GLU A 212 -13.91 -8.58 1.62
N GLU A 213 -13.04 -9.55 1.32
CA GLU A 213 -12.97 -10.20 0.02
C GLU A 213 -14.33 -10.79 -0.37
N ARG A 214 -14.95 -11.57 0.53
CA ARG A 214 -16.27 -12.20 0.29
C ARG A 214 -17.40 -11.19 0.12
N LEU A 215 -17.37 -10.07 0.84
CA LEU A 215 -18.44 -9.08 0.83
C LEU A 215 -18.25 -8.03 -0.27
N PHE A 216 -17.05 -7.48 -0.40
CA PHE A 216 -16.77 -6.40 -1.34
C PHE A 216 -16.67 -6.90 -2.77
N HIS A 217 -16.16 -8.11 -3.00
CA HIS A 217 -16.04 -8.65 -4.36
C HIS A 217 -17.37 -8.60 -5.13
N PRO A 218 -18.46 -9.26 -4.66
CA PRO A 218 -19.75 -9.19 -5.34
C PRO A 218 -20.42 -7.81 -5.23
N ALA A 219 -20.18 -7.05 -4.17
CA ALA A 219 -20.78 -5.72 -4.02
C ALA A 219 -20.18 -4.72 -5.04
N LEU A 220 -18.88 -4.79 -5.29
CA LEU A 220 -18.17 -3.94 -6.26
C LEU A 220 -18.67 -4.22 -7.68
N SER A 221 -18.75 -5.48 -8.09
CA SER A 221 -19.19 -5.85 -9.44
C SER A 221 -20.66 -5.54 -9.71
N ARG A 222 -21.51 -5.51 -8.68
CA ARG A 222 -22.91 -5.06 -8.80
C ARG A 222 -23.05 -3.53 -8.87
N THR A 223 -22.11 -2.80 -8.27
CA THR A 223 -22.21 -1.34 -8.15
C THR A 223 -21.51 -0.62 -9.31
N PHE A 224 -20.43 -1.20 -9.83
CA PHE A 224 -19.58 -0.55 -10.83
C PHE A 224 -19.21 -1.52 -11.95
N THR A 225 -19.12 -0.99 -13.16
CA THR A 225 -18.26 -1.58 -14.19
C THR A 225 -16.79 -1.27 -13.91
N GLU A 226 -15.88 -2.03 -14.54
CA GLU A 226 -14.44 -1.77 -14.40
C GLU A 226 -14.07 -0.34 -14.82
N ASP A 227 -14.56 0.11 -15.97
CA ASP A 227 -14.26 1.43 -16.52
C ASP A 227 -14.77 2.56 -15.61
N GLU A 228 -15.97 2.43 -15.06
CA GLU A 228 -16.51 3.41 -14.10
C GLU A 228 -15.70 3.44 -12.81
N PHE A 229 -15.31 2.27 -12.30
CA PHE A 229 -14.49 2.18 -11.10
C PHE A 229 -13.12 2.82 -11.31
N VAL A 230 -12.44 2.51 -12.41
CA VAL A 230 -11.15 3.10 -12.78
C VAL A 230 -11.27 4.61 -13.01
N LYS A 231 -12.34 5.06 -13.68
CA LYS A 231 -12.52 6.49 -14.01
C LYS A 231 -12.90 7.34 -12.80
N TYR A 232 -13.77 6.84 -11.91
CA TYR A 232 -14.38 7.66 -10.85
C TYR A 232 -13.95 7.29 -9.43
N MET A 233 -13.63 6.02 -9.17
CA MET A 233 -13.29 5.55 -7.82
C MET A 233 -11.78 5.52 -7.59
N MET A 234 -10.98 5.03 -8.54
CA MET A 234 -9.53 4.96 -8.38
C MET A 234 -8.85 6.32 -8.09
N PRO A 235 -9.23 7.44 -8.74
CA PRO A 235 -8.69 8.74 -8.37
C PRO A 235 -8.97 9.11 -6.90
N LYS A 236 -10.16 8.76 -6.38
CA LYS A 236 -10.55 9.00 -4.99
C LYS A 236 -9.77 8.09 -4.03
N VAL A 237 -9.56 6.81 -4.40
CA VAL A 237 -8.69 5.87 -3.66
C VAL A 237 -7.32 6.49 -3.50
N PHE A 238 -6.68 6.88 -4.61
CA PHE A 238 -5.35 7.50 -4.56
C PHE A 238 -5.33 8.85 -3.86
N HIS A 239 -6.42 9.62 -3.90
CA HIS A 239 -6.52 10.87 -3.17
C HIS A 239 -6.49 10.64 -1.65
N ILE A 240 -7.28 9.69 -1.15
CA ILE A 240 -7.39 9.37 0.28
C ILE A 240 -6.10 8.74 0.80
N ILE A 241 -5.41 7.94 -0.02
CA ILE A 241 -4.18 7.28 0.38
C ILE A 241 -3.11 8.30 0.79
N ARG A 242 -2.64 8.17 2.03
CA ARG A 242 -1.57 8.98 2.62
C ARG A 242 -0.71 8.12 3.57
N PRO A 243 0.63 8.30 3.57
CA PRO A 243 1.42 9.13 2.66
C PRO A 243 1.60 8.47 1.28
N LYS A 244 1.32 9.22 0.21
CA LYS A 244 1.37 8.73 -1.19
C LYS A 244 2.71 8.08 -1.54
N ARG A 245 3.81 8.72 -1.12
CA ARG A 245 5.19 8.29 -1.40
C ARG A 245 5.58 6.92 -0.84
N ALA A 246 4.85 6.40 0.15
CA ALA A 246 5.09 5.07 0.70
C ALA A 246 4.01 4.10 0.23
N MET A 247 2.74 4.50 0.28
CA MET A 247 1.63 3.56 0.10
C MET A 247 1.33 3.23 -1.36
N ILE A 248 1.42 4.21 -2.27
CA ILE A 248 1.10 3.99 -3.69
C ILE A 248 2.11 3.03 -4.34
N PRO A 249 3.44 3.20 -4.17
CA PRO A 249 4.39 2.23 -4.68
C PRO A 249 4.17 0.83 -4.11
N TRP A 250 3.82 0.75 -2.82
CA TRP A 250 3.55 -0.54 -2.21
C TRP A 250 2.39 -1.29 -2.87
N ILE A 251 1.25 -0.60 -3.06
CA ILE A 251 0.08 -1.17 -3.73
C ILE A 251 0.43 -1.61 -5.15
N ILE A 252 1.10 -0.75 -5.92
CA ILE A 252 1.47 -1.04 -7.31
C ILE A 252 2.41 -2.25 -7.40
N GLU A 253 3.47 -2.26 -6.60
CA GLU A 253 4.49 -3.31 -6.67
C GLU A 253 3.96 -4.64 -6.16
N CYS A 254 3.17 -4.63 -5.09
CA CYS A 254 2.47 -5.84 -4.68
C CYS A 254 1.48 -6.27 -5.76
N SER A 255 0.78 -5.37 -6.46
CA SER A 255 -0.23 -5.76 -7.45
C SER A 255 0.32 -6.48 -8.70
N LYS A 256 1.63 -6.36 -8.99
CA LYS A 256 2.26 -6.87 -10.22
C LYS A 256 2.05 -8.37 -10.53
N PRO A 257 2.14 -9.31 -9.58
CA PRO A 257 1.94 -10.74 -9.86
C PRO A 257 0.54 -11.05 -10.40
N TRP A 258 -0.45 -10.24 -10.03
CA TRP A 258 -1.84 -10.37 -10.50
C TRP A 258 -2.12 -9.56 -11.78
N ASP A 259 -1.17 -8.72 -12.20
CA ASP A 259 -1.25 -7.86 -13.40
C ASP A 259 -0.53 -8.49 -14.62
N GLN A 260 0.03 -9.71 -14.49
CA GLN A 260 0.81 -10.37 -15.55
C GLN A 260 0.00 -10.73 -16.81
N GLN A 261 -1.33 -10.77 -16.72
CA GLN A 261 -2.19 -10.85 -17.91
C GLN A 261 -2.57 -9.45 -18.36
N ARG A 262 -2.26 -9.11 -19.62
CA ARG A 262 -2.43 -7.81 -20.32
C ARG A 262 -3.90 -7.27 -20.37
N GLY A 263 -4.63 -7.25 -19.26
CA GLY A 263 -6.02 -6.85 -19.19
C GLY A 263 -6.25 -5.71 -18.21
N SER A 264 -6.54 -4.53 -18.77
CA SER A 264 -7.32 -3.39 -18.25
C SER A 264 -7.02 -2.77 -16.88
N PHE A 265 -6.78 -3.53 -15.80
CA PHE A 265 -6.67 -3.01 -14.43
C PHE A 265 -5.21 -2.74 -13.97
N ALA A 266 -4.46 -1.96 -14.75
CA ALA A 266 -3.12 -1.57 -14.31
C ALA A 266 -3.21 -0.36 -13.35
N TYR A 267 -2.92 -0.55 -12.06
CA TYR A 267 -2.89 0.53 -11.05
C TYR A 267 -2.06 1.74 -11.49
N LYS A 268 -0.97 1.49 -12.22
CA LYS A 268 -0.09 2.51 -12.78
C LYS A 268 -0.79 3.38 -13.83
N ASN A 269 -1.71 2.82 -14.60
CA ASN A 269 -2.50 3.55 -15.60
C ASN A 269 -3.66 4.32 -14.97
N ALA A 270 -4.17 3.87 -13.81
CA ALA A 270 -5.17 4.59 -13.03
C ALA A 270 -4.63 5.83 -12.29
N LEU A 271 -3.31 6.04 -12.28
CA LEU A 271 -2.70 7.27 -11.75
C LEU A 271 -2.85 8.45 -12.72
N SER A 272 -3.16 9.62 -12.17
CA SER A 272 -3.09 10.88 -12.93
C SER A 272 -1.69 11.11 -13.50
N PHE A 273 -1.59 11.92 -14.56
CA PHE A 273 -0.32 12.25 -15.20
C PHE A 273 0.76 12.71 -14.20
N PHE A 274 0.44 13.66 -13.33
CA PHE A 274 1.37 14.14 -12.30
C PHE A 274 1.75 13.03 -11.31
N HIS A 275 0.80 12.21 -10.86
CA HIS A 275 1.12 11.11 -9.95
C HIS A 275 2.03 10.06 -10.59
N ARG A 276 1.92 9.81 -11.90
CA ARG A 276 2.86 8.93 -12.62
C ARG A 276 4.28 9.51 -12.65
N ILE A 277 4.40 10.82 -12.84
CA ILE A 277 5.71 11.51 -12.77
C ILE A 277 6.28 11.41 -11.36
N PHE A 278 5.50 11.76 -10.33
CA PHE A 278 5.95 11.68 -8.93
C PHE A 278 6.30 10.25 -8.51
N TYR A 279 5.53 9.27 -9.00
CA TYR A 279 5.83 7.87 -8.79
C TYR A 279 7.23 7.51 -9.29
N LYS A 280 7.51 7.82 -10.57
CA LYS A 280 8.79 7.49 -11.22
C LYS A 280 9.97 8.23 -10.58
N LEU A 281 9.82 9.52 -10.30
CA LEU A 281 10.93 10.36 -9.88
C LEU A 281 11.22 10.29 -8.37
N PHE A 282 10.19 10.19 -7.53
CA PHE A 282 10.33 10.42 -6.09
C PHE A 282 9.76 9.29 -5.23
N TRP A 283 8.52 8.86 -5.47
CA TRP A 283 7.83 7.95 -4.56
C TRP A 283 8.42 6.56 -4.58
N TYR A 284 8.68 6.01 -5.77
CA TYR A 284 9.27 4.66 -5.88
C TYR A 284 10.62 4.59 -5.17
N ARG A 285 11.49 5.60 -5.38
CA ARG A 285 12.79 5.71 -4.69
C ARG A 285 12.63 5.82 -3.17
N HIS A 286 11.70 6.64 -2.71
CA HIS A 286 11.42 6.78 -1.28
C HIS A 286 10.94 5.47 -0.66
N TRP A 287 9.95 4.82 -1.28
CA TRP A 287 9.42 3.54 -0.83
C TRP A 287 10.51 2.46 -0.83
N LYS A 288 11.29 2.33 -1.90
CA LYS A 288 12.38 1.35 -1.99
C LYS A 288 13.36 1.52 -0.81
N LYS A 289 13.83 2.75 -0.57
CA LYS A 289 14.80 3.02 0.50
C LYS A 289 14.22 2.87 1.91
N ASN A 290 12.97 3.27 2.14
CA ASN A 290 12.45 3.43 3.50
C ASN A 290 11.43 2.38 3.94
N VAL A 291 10.82 1.67 2.99
CA VAL A 291 9.83 0.63 3.27
C VAL A 291 10.42 -0.72 2.91
N LEU A 292 10.83 -0.90 1.65
CA LEU A 292 11.35 -2.18 1.18
C LEU A 292 12.65 -2.59 1.86
N VAL A 293 13.70 -1.77 1.76
CA VAL A 293 15.02 -2.18 2.26
C VAL A 293 14.94 -2.58 3.75
N PRO A 294 14.23 -1.82 4.63
CA PRO A 294 13.97 -2.28 5.99
C PRO A 294 13.23 -3.62 6.06
N MET A 295 12.20 -3.86 5.25
CA MET A 295 11.50 -5.15 5.21
C MET A 295 12.42 -6.30 4.81
N GLN A 296 13.23 -6.14 3.76
CA GLN A 296 14.21 -7.13 3.32
C GLN A 296 15.23 -7.43 4.42
N SER A 297 15.68 -6.40 5.12
CA SER A 297 16.62 -6.57 6.23
C SER A 297 16.04 -7.29 7.44
N MET A 298 14.70 -7.36 7.56
CA MET A 298 14.02 -8.13 8.60
C MET A 298 13.90 -9.62 8.25
N VAL A 299 13.97 -9.97 6.97
CA VAL A 299 13.91 -11.36 6.50
C VAL A 299 15.22 -12.10 6.73
N ALA A 300 16.35 -11.39 6.59
CA ALA A 300 17.69 -11.93 6.84
C ALA A 300 18.47 -11.02 7.80
N PRO A 301 18.13 -11.02 9.10
CA PRO A 301 18.75 -10.13 10.07
C PRO A 301 20.24 -10.41 10.31
N GLU A 302 20.73 -11.60 9.96
CA GLU A 302 22.13 -12.03 10.12
C GLU A 302 23.10 -11.40 9.11
N LEU A 303 22.59 -10.75 8.05
CA LEU A 303 23.39 -10.08 7.03
C LEU A 303 23.63 -8.58 7.33
N LEU A 304 23.33 -8.12 8.56
CA LEU A 304 23.39 -6.71 8.99
C LEU A 304 24.26 -6.47 10.22
#